data_AF-A0A0M2PVA5-F1
#
_entry.id   AF-A0A0M2PVA5-F1
#
_cell.length_a   1.000
_cell.length_b   1.000
_cell.length_c   1.000
_cell.angle_alpha   90.00
_cell.angle_beta   90.00
_cell.angle_gamma   90.00
#
_symmetry.space_group_name_H-M   'P 1'
#
loop_
_entity.id
_entity.type
_entity.pdbx_description
1 polymer ?
#
loop_
_entity_poly.entity_id
_entity_poly.type
_entity_poly.pdbx_seq_one_letter_code
_entity_poly.pdbx_strand_id
1 'polypeptide(L)'
;MENYCDAAQIGRPIRTHWGIENQLHWVLDVTWGEDRSRIRRGHRGENMALLRRLAISLLNQETSRKRSLKQKGKRASMSPDYMLTVLASGLPAWHILSIFFLRLPCYRR
;
A
#
# COMPACT_ATOMS: atom_id res chain seq x y z
N MET A 1 -31.68 2.68 31.92
CA MET A 1 -30.38 1.98 31.86
C MET A 1 -29.50 2.80 30.94
N GLU A 2 -28.76 3.76 31.51
CA GLU A 2 -27.96 4.70 30.74
C GLU A 2 -26.64 4.03 30.33
N ASN A 3 -26.46 3.84 29.01
CA ASN A 3 -25.23 3.33 28.43
C ASN A 3 -24.22 4.46 28.32
N TYR A 4 -23.50 4.76 29.41
CA TYR A 4 -22.35 5.65 29.35
C TYR A 4 -21.19 4.92 28.66
N CYS A 5 -20.77 5.45 27.52
CA CYS A 5 -19.62 4.93 26.79
C CYS A 5 -18.34 5.24 27.61
N ASP A 6 -17.67 4.20 28.07
CA ASP A 6 -16.42 4.30 28.83
C ASP A 6 -15.38 5.10 28.01
N ALA A 7 -14.68 6.03 28.67
CA ALA A 7 -13.68 6.88 28.02
C ALA A 7 -12.60 6.04 27.30
N ALA A 8 -12.30 4.84 27.81
CA ALA A 8 -11.38 3.91 27.15
C ALA A 8 -11.94 3.33 25.84
N GLN A 9 -13.26 3.12 25.75
CA GLN A 9 -13.94 2.62 24.56
C GLN A 9 -13.97 3.67 23.44
N ILE A 10 -14.08 4.96 23.77
CA ILE A 10 -14.01 6.07 22.81
C ILE A 10 -12.55 6.36 22.41
N GLY A 11 -11.61 6.26 23.37
CA GLY A 11 -10.21 6.60 23.13
C GLY A 11 -9.45 5.62 22.23
N ARG A 12 -9.90 4.37 22.10
CA ARG A 12 -9.32 3.39 21.16
C ARG A 12 -9.55 3.78 19.69
N PRO A 13 -10.80 3.91 19.18
CA PRO A 13 -11.05 4.24 17.78
C PRO A 13 -10.45 5.59 17.37
N ILE A 14 -10.43 6.59 18.26
CA ILE A 14 -9.76 7.87 18.00
C ILE A 14 -8.28 7.65 17.71
N ARG A 15 -7.57 6.90 18.56
CA ARG A 15 -6.14 6.61 18.33
C ARG A 15 -5.90 5.79 17.08
N THR A 16 -6.75 4.82 16.77
CA THR A 16 -6.64 4.03 15.54
C THR A 16 -6.85 4.90 14.30
N HIS A 17 -7.83 5.81 14.34
CA HIS A 17 -8.11 6.76 13.26
C HIS A 17 -6.91 7.68 13.01
N TRP A 18 -6.35 8.29 14.06
CA TRP A 18 -5.13 9.10 13.94
C TRP A 18 -3.92 8.29 13.46
N GLY A 19 -3.82 7.00 13.81
CA GLY A 19 -2.79 6.12 13.30
C GLY A 19 -2.84 5.95 11.78
N ILE A 20 -4.05 5.81 11.21
CA ILE A 20 -4.26 5.71 9.76
C ILE A 20 -3.91 7.03 9.08
N GLU A 21 -4.37 8.15 9.64
CA GLU A 21 -4.09 9.49 9.11
C GLU A 21 -2.59 9.79 9.10
N ASN A 22 -1.90 9.52 10.21
CA ASN A 22 -0.49 9.84 10.33
C ASN A 22 0.41 8.96 9.46
N GLN A 23 0.05 7.70 9.22
CA GLN A 23 0.88 6.77 8.44
C GLN A 23 0.65 6.89 6.93
N LEU A 24 -0.60 7.05 6.50
CA LEU A 24 -0.95 7.05 5.08
C LEU A 24 -1.12 8.47 4.53
N HIS A 25 -1.95 9.31 5.16
CA HIS A 25 -2.28 10.64 4.66
C HIS A 25 -1.05 11.55 4.64
N TRP A 26 -0.29 11.63 5.74
CA TRP A 26 0.93 12.44 5.78
C TRP A 26 1.94 12.06 4.68
N VAL A 27 2.08 10.76 4.38
CA VAL A 27 2.97 10.29 3.32
C VAL A 27 2.45 10.70 1.94
N LEU A 28 1.14 10.59 1.69
CA LEU A 28 0.52 11.01 0.44
C LEU A 28 0.68 12.51 0.20
N ASP A 29 0.43 13.32 1.22
CA ASP A 29 0.47 14.77 1.13
C ASP A 29 1.90 15.29 0.96
N VAL A 30 2.82 14.84 1.82
CA VAL A 30 4.20 15.38 1.88
C VAL A 30 5.13 14.70 0.89
N THR A 31 5.05 13.38 0.76
CA THR A 31 5.99 12.63 -0.09
C THR A 31 5.53 12.65 -1.54
N TRP A 32 4.22 12.48 -1.80
CA TRP A 32 3.64 12.37 -3.15
C TRP A 32 2.88 13.60 -3.61
N GLY A 33 2.77 14.64 -2.78
CA GLY A 33 2.28 15.95 -3.19
C GLY A 33 0.82 15.91 -3.63
N GLU A 34 0.00 15.07 -3.00
CA GLU A 34 -1.42 14.91 -3.33
C GLU A 34 -2.16 16.26 -3.31
N ASP A 35 -1.99 17.07 -2.26
CA ASP A 35 -2.57 18.42 -2.14
C ASP A 35 -2.19 19.38 -3.28
N ARG A 36 -0.98 19.20 -3.83
CA ARG A 36 -0.48 20.04 -4.93
C ARG A 36 -0.96 19.57 -6.30
N SER A 37 -1.66 18.43 -6.37
CA SER A 37 -2.15 17.87 -7.61
C SER A 37 -3.29 18.72 -8.18
N ARG A 38 -3.16 19.14 -9.46
CA ARG A 38 -4.18 19.96 -10.15
C ARG A 38 -5.30 19.14 -10.79
N ILE A 39 -5.40 17.86 -10.45
CA ILE A 39 -6.37 16.92 -11.02
C ILE A 39 -7.75 17.21 -10.42
N ARG A 40 -8.64 17.83 -11.20
CA ARG A 40 -9.97 18.31 -10.72
C ARG A 40 -11.16 17.86 -11.57
N ARG A 41 -10.95 17.03 -12.61
CA ARG A 41 -12.01 16.64 -13.56
C ARG A 41 -12.36 15.16 -13.44
N GLY A 42 -13.66 14.87 -13.29
CA GLY A 42 -14.22 13.51 -13.27
C GLY A 42 -13.58 12.62 -12.18
N HIS A 43 -13.50 11.31 -12.45
CA HIS A 43 -12.96 10.31 -11.52
C HIS A 43 -11.42 10.29 -11.42
N ARG A 44 -10.73 11.26 -12.00
CA ARG A 44 -9.25 11.25 -12.05
C ARG A 44 -8.61 11.41 -10.67
N GLY A 45 -9.24 12.17 -9.77
CA GLY A 45 -8.75 12.36 -8.40
C GLY A 45 -8.78 11.04 -7.62
N GLU A 46 -9.92 10.36 -7.65
CA GLU A 46 -10.12 9.06 -6.99
C GLU A 46 -9.22 7.97 -7.58
N ASN A 47 -9.14 7.87 -8.91
CA ASN A 47 -8.25 6.92 -9.57
C ASN A 47 -6.79 7.16 -9.18
N MET A 48 -6.36 8.43 -9.12
CA MET A 48 -5.00 8.76 -8.71
C MET A 48 -4.78 8.43 -7.24
N ALA A 49 -5.73 8.72 -6.35
CA ALA A 49 -5.64 8.35 -4.94
C ALA A 49 -5.52 6.82 -4.76
N LEU A 50 -6.28 6.02 -5.51
CA LEU A 50 -6.18 4.57 -5.52
C LEU A 50 -4.81 4.08 -5.99
N LEU A 51 -4.33 4.58 -7.13
CA LEU A 51 -3.00 4.26 -7.65
C LEU A 51 -1.91 4.64 -6.63
N ARG A 52 -2.10 5.77 -5.94
CA ARG A 52 -1.14 6.22 -4.95
C ARG A 52 -1.09 5.26 -3.75
N ARG A 53 -2.25 4.88 -3.22
CA ARG A 53 -2.35 3.91 -2.11
C ARG A 53 -1.75 2.55 -2.49
N LEU A 54 -2.02 2.08 -3.72
CA LEU A 54 -1.47 0.83 -4.23
C LEU A 54 0.06 0.86 -4.28
N ALA A 55 0.64 1.93 -4.84
CA ALA A 55 2.08 2.01 -4.97
C ALA A 55 2.79 2.19 -3.61
N ILE A 56 2.19 2.87 -2.62
CA ILE A 56 2.71 2.88 -1.23
C ILE A 56 2.69 1.47 -0.63
N SER A 57 1.59 0.73 -0.82
CA SER A 57 1.46 -0.65 -0.33
C SER A 57 2.57 -1.55 -0.91
N LEU A 58 2.83 -1.46 -2.22
CA LEU A 58 3.90 -2.23 -2.87
C LEU A 58 5.28 -1.85 -2.34
N LEU A 59 5.56 -0.56 -2.16
CA LEU A 59 6.85 -0.09 -1.62
C LEU A 59 7.09 -0.49 -0.16
N ASN A 60 6.02 -0.67 0.62
CA ASN A 60 6.07 -1.21 1.98
C ASN A 60 6.31 -2.73 1.99
N GLN A 61 5.78 -3.46 1.01
CA GLN A 61 5.99 -4.92 0.86
C GLN A 61 7.39 -5.26 0.31
N GLU A 62 8.02 -4.34 -0.42
CA GLU A 62 9.39 -4.55 -0.91
C GLU A 62 10.40 -4.52 0.25
N THR A 63 11.05 -5.66 0.49
CA THR A 63 12.02 -5.84 1.59
C THR A 63 13.48 -5.83 1.14
N SER A 64 13.77 -5.81 -0.16
CA SER A 64 15.14 -5.88 -0.69
C SER A 64 16.01 -4.72 -0.21
N ARG A 65 15.44 -3.52 0.00
CA ARG A 65 16.19 -2.35 0.49
C ARG A 65 15.52 -1.67 1.68
N LYS A 66 16.30 -1.44 2.75
CA LYS A 66 15.92 -0.60 3.90
C LYS A 66 16.18 0.89 3.59
N ARG A 67 15.23 1.55 2.94
CA ARG A 67 15.27 2.99 2.60
C ARG A 67 13.90 3.64 2.79
N SER A 68 13.86 4.97 2.87
CA SER A 68 12.61 5.74 2.97
C SER A 68 11.73 5.56 1.72
N LEU A 69 10.40 5.67 1.88
CA LEU A 69 9.43 5.56 0.78
C LEU A 69 9.73 6.52 -0.37
N LYS A 70 10.18 7.75 -0.06
CA LYS A 70 10.61 8.74 -1.05
C LYS A 70 11.79 8.25 -1.89
N GLN A 71 12.79 7.66 -1.25
CA GLN A 71 13.98 7.14 -1.94
C GLN A 71 13.67 5.90 -2.76
N LYS A 72 12.84 4.99 -2.22
CA LYS A 72 12.39 3.81 -2.98
C LYS A 72 11.58 4.23 -4.20
N GLY A 73 10.63 5.15 -4.05
CA GLY A 73 9.86 5.69 -5.18
C GLY A 73 10.74 6.35 -6.24
N LYS A 74 11.71 7.19 -5.84
CA LYS A 74 12.67 7.79 -6.76
C LYS A 74 13.50 6.75 -7.49
N ARG A 75 13.95 5.70 -6.80
CA ARG A 75 14.74 4.62 -7.41
C ARG A 75 13.91 3.80 -8.39
N ALA A 76 12.66 3.50 -8.06
CA ALA A 76 11.74 2.81 -8.97
C ALA A 76 11.55 3.63 -10.26
N SER A 77 11.50 4.96 -10.16
CA SER A 77 11.47 5.84 -11.33
C SER A 77 12.78 5.88 -12.13
N MET A 78 13.92 5.48 -11.55
CA MET A 78 15.26 5.60 -12.16
C MET A 78 15.82 4.27 -12.69
N SER A 79 15.26 3.12 -12.26
CA SER A 79 15.75 1.79 -12.61
C SER A 79 14.57 0.87 -12.94
N PRO A 80 14.45 0.43 -14.20
CA PRO A 80 13.42 -0.51 -14.62
C PRO A 80 13.47 -1.81 -13.81
N ASP A 81 14.67 -2.33 -13.55
CA ASP A 81 14.83 -3.58 -12.78
C ASP A 81 14.28 -3.46 -11.37
N TYR A 82 14.57 -2.33 -10.69
CA TYR A 82 14.03 -2.10 -9.35
C TYR A 82 12.51 -1.89 -9.38
N MET A 83 11.98 -1.22 -10.41
CA MET A 83 10.52 -1.13 -10.59
C MET A 83 9.87 -2.52 -10.71
N LEU A 84 10.46 -3.43 -11.49
CA LEU A 84 9.98 -4.81 -11.61
C LEU A 84 10.04 -5.55 -10.27
N THR A 85 11.07 -5.35 -9.45
CA THR A 85 11.13 -5.97 -8.11
C THR A 85 10.01 -5.48 -7.19
N VAL A 86 9.65 -4.19 -7.27
CA VAL A 86 8.54 -3.61 -6.49
C VAL A 86 7.18 -4.10 -7.00
N LEU A 87 7.03 -4.32 -8.30
CA LEU A 87 5.81 -4.90 -8.87
C LEU A 87 5.68 -6.38 -8.48
N ALA A 88 6.80 -7.12 -8.51
CA ALA A 88 6.84 -8.52 -8.12
C ALA A 88 6.54 -8.72 -6.62
N SER A 89 6.88 -7.76 -5.75
CA SER A 89 6.59 -7.89 -4.31
C SER A 89 5.10 -7.87 -3.98
N GLY A 90 4.25 -7.35 -4.88
CA GLY A 90 2.79 -7.39 -4.74
C GLY A 90 2.15 -8.69 -5.22
N LEU A 91 2.89 -9.54 -5.92
CA LEU A 91 2.39 -10.83 -6.39
C LEU A 91 2.56 -11.87 -5.29
N PRO A 92 1.48 -12.52 -4.85
CA PRO A 92 1.61 -13.55 -3.84
C PRO A 92 2.40 -14.75 -4.38
N ALA A 93 3.36 -15.24 -3.60
CA ALA A 93 4.20 -16.39 -3.97
C ALA A 93 3.38 -17.65 -4.35
N TRP A 94 2.16 -17.78 -3.81
CA TRP A 94 1.26 -18.89 -4.11
C TRP A 94 0.71 -18.87 -5.55
N HIS A 95 0.62 -17.72 -6.21
CA HIS A 95 0.20 -17.65 -7.62
C HIS A 95 1.29 -18.14 -8.58
N ILE A 96 2.57 -17.85 -8.30
CA ILE A 96 3.70 -18.32 -9.11
C ILE A 96 3.84 -19.85 -9.00
N LEU A 97 3.61 -20.41 -7.82
CA LEU A 97 3.59 -21.86 -7.61
C LEU A 97 2.36 -22.52 -8.25
N SER A 98 1.18 -21.88 -8.25
CA SER A 98 -0.02 -22.45 -8.89
C SER A 98 0.07 -22.54 -10.43
N ILE A 99 0.82 -21.63 -11.07
CA ILE A 99 1.10 -21.69 -12.52
C ILE A 99 2.06 -22.84 -12.85
N PHE A 100 2.96 -23.20 -11.93
CA PHE A 100 3.86 -24.35 -12.08
C PHE A 100 3.23 -25.69 -11.65
N PHE A 101 2.24 -25.68 -10.74
CA PHE A 101 1.61 -26.89 -10.20
C PHE A 101 0.51 -27.51 -11.07
N LEU A 102 0.12 -26.88 -12.19
CA LEU A 102 -0.86 -27.47 -13.13
C LEU A 102 -0.26 -28.51 -14.10
N ARG A 103 0.99 -28.95 -13.88
CA ARG A 103 1.62 -30.05 -14.64
C ARG A 103 2.20 -31.17 -13.78
N LEU A 104 1.57 -31.51 -12.66
CA LEU A 104 1.79 -32.83 -12.04
C LEU A 104 0.44 -33.49 -11.75
N PRO A 105 0.18 -34.68 -12.32
CA PRO A 105 -1.04 -35.42 -12.03
C PRO A 105 -0.98 -35.92 -10.58
N CYS A 106 -2.08 -35.70 -9.86
CA CYS A 106 -2.65 -36.59 -8.86
C CYS A 106 -1.65 -37.40 -7.99
N TYR A 107 -1.47 -37.00 -6.72
CA TYR A 107 -1.42 -38.01 -5.67
C TYR A 107 -2.08 -37.50 -4.39
N ARG A 108 -3.32 -37.96 -4.21
CA ARG A 108 -4.07 -37.92 -2.97
C ARG A 108 -3.80 -39.23 -2.24
N ARG A 109 -2.89 -39.23 -1.27
CA ARG A 109 -3.04 -39.97 0.00
C ARG A 109 -2.03 -39.50 1.02
#